data_AF-A0AB36FLV4-F1
#
_entry.id   AF-A0AB36FLV4-F1
#
_cell.length_a   1.000
_cell.length_b   1.000
_cell.length_c   1.000
_cell.angle_alpha   90.00
_cell.angle_beta   90.00
_cell.angle_gamma   90.00
#
_symmetry.space_group_name_H-M   'P 1'
#
loop_
_entity.id
_entity.type
_entity.pdbx_description
1 polymer ?
#
loop_
_entity_poly.entity_id
_entity_poly.type
_entity_poly.pdbx_seq_one_letter_code
_entity_poly.pdbx_strand_id
1 'polypeptide(L)'
;MNAQNKHIKKHHDTWVYSRRVPSAIAHLYKGSHITFSLQTSSVKVARLKRDKFNGHLANQMQGTISPEREEFKRHLTVAKEYAGAIKDRSSNLTYDDFFPREPIAHAAYREVAYKDTNHVYSYTAKEALQSLLGRKTKLSDDTKQKLQSALDRFLTFVGVNDMALTEVHKKTVVAYIEHLGDEYAHGTIAAHLSRLKSIWVHAFQLGEIALKQSPFEDHDLSPYKKGESQRKQLFSKDQLNKVLNECPDSVKPLTKLALFTGARISELCRAEVEVIEGIRCLVVHKGKTKSAPRYIPLADQLNDIELPLRLDHKSAGRTFSKFKVDKITDDSTRSFHSLRNHFITAGQRADNLTEFDVAYVAGHKTGTTMSFGHYARHDVKRLKATVDKVASQIEKEWYL
;
A
#
# COMPACT_ATOMS: atom_id res chain seq x y z
N MET A 1 7.38 -44.04 -3.00
CA MET A 1 6.94 -42.68 -2.61
C MET A 1 5.62 -42.38 -3.29
N ASN A 2 4.60 -41.91 -2.56
CA ASN A 2 3.31 -41.53 -3.15
C ASN A 2 3.53 -40.38 -4.16
N ALA A 3 3.28 -40.63 -5.45
CA ALA A 3 3.52 -39.67 -6.53
C ALA A 3 2.81 -38.31 -6.28
N GLN A 4 1.68 -38.35 -5.56
CA GLN A 4 0.89 -37.17 -5.21
C GLN A 4 1.54 -36.27 -4.15
N ASN A 5 2.59 -36.70 -3.46
CA ASN A 5 3.30 -35.92 -2.43
C ASN A 5 4.72 -35.53 -2.86
N LYS A 6 5.02 -35.55 -4.16
CA LYS A 6 6.31 -35.09 -4.68
C LYS A 6 6.62 -33.67 -4.17
N HIS A 7 7.87 -33.42 -3.79
CA HIS A 7 8.39 -32.15 -3.25
C HIS A 7 7.82 -31.70 -1.89
N ILE A 8 7.04 -32.53 -1.20
CA ILE A 8 6.59 -32.25 0.16
C ILE A 8 6.84 -33.44 1.09
N LYS A 9 7.22 -33.17 2.34
CA LYS A 9 7.44 -34.19 3.37
C LYS A 9 6.83 -33.72 4.69
N LYS A 10 6.27 -34.64 5.46
CA LYS A 10 5.76 -34.32 6.81
C LYS A 10 6.93 -34.31 7.80
N HIS A 11 7.03 -33.25 8.60
CA HIS A 11 8.02 -33.09 9.65
C HIS A 11 7.30 -32.66 10.94
N HIS A 12 7.27 -33.55 11.94
CA HIS A 12 6.37 -33.44 13.11
C HIS A 12 4.91 -33.17 12.69
N ASP A 13 4.30 -32.10 13.18
CA ASP A 13 2.91 -31.73 12.90
C ASP A 13 2.78 -30.74 11.72
N THR A 14 3.79 -30.62 10.86
CA THR A 14 3.74 -29.68 9.73
C THR A 14 4.34 -30.26 8.45
N TRP A 15 3.75 -29.91 7.31
CA TRP A 15 4.28 -30.23 6.00
C TRP A 15 5.38 -29.24 5.59
N VAL A 16 6.47 -29.75 5.03
CA VAL A 16 7.62 -29.00 4.55
C VAL A 16 7.75 -29.21 3.05
N TYR A 17 7.95 -28.12 2.31
CA TYR A 17 8.31 -28.14 0.90
C TYR A 17 9.82 -28.34 0.77
N SER A 18 10.26 -29.24 -0.10
CA SER A 18 11.67 -29.43 -0.43
C SER A 18 11.85 -29.87 -1.89
N ARG A 19 12.58 -29.07 -2.66
CA ARG A 19 12.89 -29.34 -4.07
C ARG A 19 14.29 -28.81 -4.41
N ARG A 20 15.04 -29.57 -5.20
CA ARG A 20 16.30 -29.08 -5.79
C ARG A 20 16.03 -27.87 -6.67
N VAL A 21 16.84 -26.83 -6.54
CA VAL A 21 16.71 -25.63 -7.37
C VAL A 21 16.90 -26.02 -8.85
N PRO A 22 15.93 -25.72 -9.73
CA PRO A 22 16.10 -25.92 -11.16
C PRO A 22 17.28 -25.09 -11.70
N SER A 23 18.07 -25.66 -12.62
CA SER A 23 19.27 -25.01 -13.18
C SER A 23 18.98 -23.62 -13.77
N ALA A 24 17.85 -23.47 -14.46
CA ALA A 24 17.42 -22.22 -15.08
C ALA A 24 17.32 -21.03 -14.09
N ILE A 25 17.07 -21.29 -12.82
CA ILE A 25 16.89 -20.26 -11.78
C ILE A 25 17.92 -20.38 -10.65
N ALA A 26 19.00 -21.15 -10.86
CA ALA A 26 20.01 -21.40 -9.84
C ALA A 26 20.69 -20.12 -9.31
N HIS A 27 20.88 -19.14 -10.18
CA HIS A 27 21.46 -17.83 -9.84
C HIS A 27 20.61 -17.01 -8.85
N LEU A 28 19.31 -17.30 -8.71
CA LEU A 28 18.40 -16.59 -7.82
C LEU A 28 18.43 -17.11 -6.37
N TYR A 29 19.10 -18.23 -6.11
CA TYR A 29 19.08 -18.89 -4.80
C TYR A 29 20.51 -19.18 -4.29
N LYS A 30 20.77 -18.90 -3.00
CA LYS A 30 22.08 -19.11 -2.35
C LYS A 30 22.40 -20.58 -2.01
N GLY A 31 21.63 -21.54 -2.50
CA GLY A 31 21.76 -22.96 -2.15
C GLY A 31 21.15 -23.91 -3.17
N SER A 32 21.50 -25.19 -3.09
CA SER A 32 21.09 -26.22 -4.07
C SER A 32 19.64 -26.69 -3.92
N HIS A 33 18.97 -26.36 -2.81
CA HIS A 33 17.61 -26.78 -2.50
C HIS A 33 16.79 -25.64 -1.92
N ILE A 34 15.53 -25.54 -2.36
CA ILE A 34 14.51 -24.68 -1.74
C ILE A 34 13.80 -25.53 -0.69
N THR A 35 13.92 -25.13 0.57
CA THR A 35 13.27 -25.83 1.69
C THR A 35 12.60 -24.83 2.63
N PHE A 36 11.30 -24.98 2.87
CA PHE A 36 10.57 -24.17 3.85
C PHE A 36 9.29 -24.88 4.34
N SER A 37 8.81 -24.47 5.52
CA SER A 37 7.57 -24.99 6.11
C SER A 37 6.33 -24.45 5.38
N LEU A 38 5.37 -25.32 5.07
CA LEU A 38 4.06 -24.97 4.50
C LEU A 38 3.04 -24.54 5.56
N GLN A 39 3.42 -24.56 6.84
CA GLN A 39 2.63 -24.09 7.98
C GLN A 39 1.22 -24.68 8.00
N THR A 40 1.13 -26.00 7.83
CA THR A 40 -0.14 -26.74 7.88
C THR A 40 0.14 -28.19 8.22
N SER A 41 -0.72 -28.79 9.04
CA SER A 41 -0.76 -30.23 9.32
C SER A 41 -1.57 -31.00 8.26
N SER A 42 -2.40 -30.30 7.47
CA SER A 42 -3.29 -30.88 6.46
C SER A 42 -2.57 -31.15 5.14
N VAL A 43 -2.61 -32.41 4.70
CA VAL A 43 -2.00 -32.85 3.43
C VAL A 43 -2.68 -32.22 2.21
N LYS A 44 -3.99 -31.97 2.26
CA LYS A 44 -4.74 -31.33 1.15
C LYS A 44 -4.29 -29.88 0.96
N VAL A 45 -4.21 -29.13 2.05
CA VAL A 45 -3.72 -27.73 2.04
C VAL A 45 -2.24 -27.68 1.66
N ALA A 46 -1.43 -28.63 2.13
CA ALA A 46 -0.03 -28.74 1.75
C ALA A 46 0.18 -28.95 0.25
N ARG A 47 -0.64 -29.80 -0.38
CA ARG A 47 -0.62 -30.04 -1.84
C ARG A 47 -0.99 -28.77 -2.61
N LEU A 48 -2.05 -28.08 -2.22
CA LEU A 48 -2.44 -26.81 -2.85
C LEU A 48 -1.33 -25.75 -2.76
N LYS A 49 -0.74 -25.56 -1.57
CA LYS A 49 0.38 -24.63 -1.37
C LYS A 49 1.61 -25.03 -2.19
N ARG A 50 1.92 -26.34 -2.25
CA ARG A 50 3.00 -26.87 -3.10
C ARG A 50 2.73 -26.59 -4.57
N ASP A 51 1.53 -26.88 -5.07
CA ASP A 51 1.20 -26.74 -6.49
C ASP A 51 1.23 -25.26 -6.90
N LYS A 52 0.75 -24.37 -6.03
CA LYS A 52 0.92 -22.92 -6.18
C LYS A 52 2.40 -22.52 -6.26
N PHE A 53 3.26 -23.09 -5.40
CA PHE A 53 4.69 -22.79 -5.42
C PHE A 53 5.43 -23.44 -6.60
N ASN A 54 5.05 -24.65 -7.03
CA ASN A 54 5.57 -25.28 -8.23
C ASN A 54 5.16 -24.52 -9.49
N GLY A 55 3.93 -24.00 -9.53
CA GLY A 55 3.48 -23.05 -10.54
C GLY A 55 4.36 -21.81 -10.52
N HIS A 56 4.61 -21.21 -9.35
CA HIS A 56 5.52 -20.07 -9.24
C HIS A 56 6.95 -20.38 -9.72
N LEU A 57 7.52 -21.55 -9.37
CA LEU A 57 8.83 -21.97 -9.89
C LEU A 57 8.80 -22.20 -11.40
N ALA A 58 7.74 -22.81 -11.93
CA ALA A 58 7.55 -22.96 -13.37
C ALA A 58 7.48 -21.57 -14.04
N ASN A 59 6.80 -20.61 -13.41
CA ASN A 59 6.70 -19.23 -13.87
C ASN A 59 7.99 -18.42 -13.64
N GLN A 60 8.88 -18.82 -12.74
CA GLN A 60 10.23 -18.25 -12.61
C GLN A 60 11.17 -18.86 -13.65
N MET A 61 11.01 -20.15 -13.95
CA MET A 61 11.73 -20.85 -15.03
C MET A 61 11.27 -20.37 -16.42
N GLN A 62 9.99 -20.06 -16.58
CA GLN A 62 9.41 -19.44 -17.77
C GLN A 62 9.57 -17.92 -17.76
N GLY A 63 9.56 -17.32 -16.57
CA GLY A 63 9.66 -15.89 -16.32
C GLY A 63 11.05 -15.47 -15.87
N THR A 64 12.05 -15.82 -16.64
CA THR A 64 12.81 -14.71 -17.20
C THR A 64 11.82 -13.94 -18.08
N ILE A 65 11.42 -12.73 -17.70
CA ILE A 65 11.34 -11.78 -18.80
C ILE A 65 12.76 -11.61 -19.28
N SER A 66 12.95 -11.61 -20.57
CA SER A 66 13.10 -12.81 -21.39
C SER A 66 14.42 -12.53 -22.09
N PRO A 67 15.29 -13.51 -22.38
CA PRO A 67 16.36 -13.29 -23.36
C PRO A 67 15.86 -12.43 -24.53
N GLU A 68 14.59 -12.62 -24.92
CA GLU A 68 13.84 -11.95 -25.98
C GLU A 68 13.53 -10.46 -25.73
N ARG A 69 13.27 -9.96 -24.51
CA ARG A 69 13.07 -8.51 -24.27
C ARG A 69 14.39 -7.76 -24.30
N GLU A 70 15.45 -8.35 -23.75
CA GLU A 70 16.80 -7.79 -23.85
C GLU A 70 17.33 -7.91 -25.28
N GLU A 71 17.01 -8.99 -25.99
CA GLU A 71 17.25 -9.14 -27.44
C GLU A 71 16.48 -8.14 -28.27
N PHE A 72 15.20 -7.93 -27.95
CA PHE A 72 14.39 -6.88 -28.54
C PHE A 72 15.05 -5.51 -28.34
N LYS A 73 15.54 -5.19 -27.14
CA LYS A 73 16.27 -3.92 -26.90
C LYS A 73 17.56 -3.83 -27.73
N ARG A 74 18.31 -4.93 -27.88
CA ARG A 74 19.50 -4.98 -28.75
C ARG A 74 19.10 -4.66 -30.20
N HIS A 75 18.10 -5.36 -30.74
CA HIS A 75 17.62 -5.09 -32.10
C HIS A 75 17.00 -3.70 -32.26
N LEU A 76 16.30 -3.19 -31.24
CA LEU A 76 15.72 -1.84 -31.25
C LEU A 76 16.82 -0.77 -31.28
N THR A 77 17.96 -1.02 -30.62
CA THR A 77 19.12 -0.13 -30.65
C THR A 77 19.71 -0.07 -32.05
N VAL A 78 19.92 -1.22 -32.67
CA VAL A 78 20.36 -1.35 -34.07
C VAL A 78 19.37 -0.65 -35.01
N ALA A 79 18.06 -0.87 -34.85
CA ALA A 79 17.03 -0.25 -35.67
C ALA A 79 17.03 1.28 -35.54
N LYS A 80 17.27 1.81 -34.34
CA LYS A 80 17.36 3.26 -34.12
C LYS A 80 18.60 3.87 -34.76
N GLU A 81 19.74 3.17 -34.74
CA GLU A 81 20.98 3.60 -35.41
C GLU A 81 20.78 3.73 -36.92
N TYR A 82 20.09 2.76 -37.54
CA TYR A 82 19.78 2.77 -38.96
C TYR A 82 18.43 3.41 -39.32
N ALA A 83 17.81 4.18 -38.41
CA ALA A 83 16.44 4.69 -38.59
C ALA A 83 16.27 5.58 -39.83
N GLY A 84 17.33 6.29 -40.25
CA GLY A 84 17.32 7.08 -41.49
C GLY A 84 17.18 6.20 -42.73
N ALA A 85 18.04 5.17 -42.85
CA ALA A 85 18.00 4.21 -43.95
C ALA A 85 16.71 3.39 -43.96
N ILE A 86 16.24 2.93 -42.78
CA ILE A 86 14.98 2.18 -42.63
C ILE A 86 13.76 2.98 -43.12
N LYS A 87 13.78 4.31 -42.97
CA LYS A 87 12.68 5.20 -43.41
C LYS A 87 12.84 5.69 -44.85
N ASP A 88 14.03 5.53 -45.42
CA ASP A 88 14.34 5.97 -46.76
C ASP A 88 13.88 4.94 -47.80
N ARG A 89 12.73 5.23 -48.43
CA ARG A 89 12.13 4.41 -49.49
C ARG A 89 12.96 4.40 -50.79
N SER A 90 13.95 5.29 -50.91
CA SER A 90 14.86 5.34 -52.06
C SER A 90 16.13 4.50 -51.85
N SER A 91 16.38 4.05 -50.62
CA SER A 91 17.45 3.09 -50.35
C SER A 91 17.04 1.71 -50.85
N ASN A 92 17.92 1.03 -51.58
CA ASN A 92 17.72 -0.37 -51.99
C ASN A 92 17.93 -1.36 -50.83
N LEU A 93 17.97 -0.87 -49.58
CA LEU A 93 18.23 -1.66 -48.39
C LEU A 93 16.91 -2.22 -47.86
N THR A 94 16.94 -3.48 -47.47
CA THR A 94 15.81 -4.29 -47.03
C THR A 94 15.97 -4.68 -45.56
N TYR A 95 14.94 -5.27 -44.98
CA TYR A 95 14.99 -5.82 -43.62
C TYR A 95 16.18 -6.77 -43.41
N ASP A 96 16.45 -7.63 -44.40
CA ASP A 96 17.49 -8.66 -44.33
C ASP A 96 18.91 -8.08 -44.28
N ASP A 97 19.11 -6.82 -44.68
CA ASP A 97 20.41 -6.14 -44.63
C ASP A 97 20.80 -5.71 -43.20
N PHE A 98 19.82 -5.64 -42.29
CA PHE A 98 20.02 -5.13 -40.93
C PHE A 98 19.66 -6.13 -39.83
N PHE A 99 18.79 -7.09 -40.11
CA PHE A 99 18.17 -7.94 -39.08
C PHE A 99 18.08 -9.41 -39.49
N PRO A 100 18.26 -10.34 -38.52
CA PRO A 100 17.96 -11.75 -38.75
C PRO A 100 16.45 -11.97 -38.94
N ARG A 101 16.07 -13.03 -39.67
CA ARG A 101 14.67 -13.41 -39.92
C ARG A 101 14.04 -14.09 -38.71
N GLU A 102 13.85 -13.32 -37.64
CA GLU A 102 13.26 -13.79 -36.40
C GLU A 102 12.18 -12.81 -35.91
N PRO A 103 11.13 -13.29 -35.21
CA PRO A 103 9.99 -12.46 -34.80
C PRO A 103 10.37 -11.24 -33.94
N ILE A 104 11.42 -11.36 -33.11
CA ILE A 104 11.86 -10.32 -32.18
C ILE A 104 12.52 -9.16 -32.92
N ALA A 105 13.43 -9.47 -33.84
CA ALA A 105 14.10 -8.50 -34.70
C ALA A 105 13.08 -7.81 -35.63
N HIS A 106 12.10 -8.56 -36.12
CA HIS A 106 11.02 -8.02 -36.94
C HIS A 106 10.15 -7.02 -36.16
N ALA A 107 9.82 -7.32 -34.90
CA ALA A 107 9.11 -6.39 -34.03
C ALA A 107 9.89 -5.09 -33.82
N ALA A 108 11.20 -5.18 -33.54
CA ALA A 108 12.05 -4.00 -33.33
C ALA A 108 12.14 -3.11 -34.58
N TYR A 109 12.31 -3.72 -35.76
CA TYR A 109 12.26 -3.00 -37.04
C TYR A 109 10.92 -2.28 -37.22
N ARG A 110 9.80 -2.98 -36.99
CA ARG A 110 8.47 -2.41 -37.16
C ARG A 110 8.16 -1.27 -36.18
N GLU A 111 8.68 -1.34 -34.96
CA GLU A 111 8.57 -0.23 -34.00
C GLU A 111 9.24 1.05 -34.53
N VAL A 112 10.44 0.95 -35.14
CA VAL A 112 11.15 2.12 -35.68
C VAL A 112 10.58 2.60 -37.02
N ALA A 113 10.30 1.67 -37.94
CA ALA A 113 9.84 1.95 -39.29
C ALA A 113 8.38 2.47 -39.30
N TYR A 114 7.51 1.86 -38.50
CA TYR A 114 6.06 2.06 -38.55
C TYR A 114 5.45 2.55 -37.24
N LYS A 115 6.23 2.74 -36.17
CA LYS A 115 5.72 3.07 -34.82
C LYS A 115 4.77 2.00 -34.26
N ASP A 116 4.94 0.76 -34.69
CA ASP A 116 4.16 -0.36 -34.16
C ASP A 116 4.71 -0.78 -32.80
N THR A 117 4.03 -0.34 -31.74
CA THR A 117 4.39 -0.61 -30.34
C THR A 117 3.52 -1.71 -29.71
N ASN A 118 2.60 -2.30 -30.50
CA ASN A 118 1.63 -3.25 -30.01
C ASN A 118 2.12 -4.70 -30.21
N HIS A 119 3.07 -5.11 -29.38
CA HIS A 119 3.63 -6.46 -29.41
C HIS A 119 4.09 -6.93 -28.03
N VAL A 120 4.25 -8.25 -27.90
CA VAL A 120 4.61 -8.93 -26.64
C VAL A 120 5.96 -8.51 -26.05
N TYR A 121 6.88 -7.99 -26.86
CA TYR A 121 8.20 -7.52 -26.42
C TYR A 121 8.21 -6.04 -26.02
N SER A 122 7.06 -5.37 -25.93
CA SER A 122 6.96 -3.92 -25.68
C SER A 122 7.23 -3.58 -24.20
N TYR A 123 7.01 -2.32 -23.81
CA TYR A 123 7.30 -1.83 -22.46
C TYR A 123 6.55 -2.63 -21.38
N THR A 124 7.31 -3.12 -20.41
CA THR A 124 6.81 -4.11 -19.44
C THR A 124 6.25 -3.49 -18.16
N ALA A 125 5.48 -4.29 -17.42
CA ALA A 125 4.89 -3.84 -16.16
C ALA A 125 5.95 -3.57 -15.07
N LYS A 126 7.05 -4.36 -15.00
CA LYS A 126 8.14 -4.05 -14.06
C LYS A 126 8.98 -2.87 -14.50
N GLU A 127 9.26 -2.68 -15.79
CA GLU A 127 9.95 -1.46 -16.28
C GLU A 127 9.16 -0.20 -15.90
N ALA A 128 7.83 -0.24 -16.10
CA ALA A 128 6.94 0.85 -15.69
C ALA A 128 6.97 1.10 -14.18
N LEU A 129 6.97 0.04 -13.37
CA LEU A 129 7.07 0.18 -11.92
C LEU A 129 8.43 0.75 -11.51
N GLN A 130 9.55 0.23 -12.03
CA GLN A 130 10.89 0.71 -11.69
C GLN A 130 11.06 2.18 -12.10
N SER A 131 10.59 2.55 -13.29
CA SER A 131 10.55 3.94 -13.76
C SER A 131 9.72 4.84 -12.84
N LEU A 132 8.53 4.38 -12.41
CA LEU A 132 7.67 5.10 -11.47
C LEU A 132 8.36 5.34 -10.13
N LEU A 133 9.02 4.31 -9.59
CA LEU A 133 9.73 4.37 -8.32
C LEU A 133 10.96 5.26 -8.39
N GLY A 134 11.70 5.24 -9.51
CA GLY A 134 12.88 6.07 -9.73
C GLY A 134 12.56 7.55 -9.92
N ARG A 135 11.45 7.87 -10.61
CA ARG A 135 11.06 9.27 -10.89
C ARG A 135 10.33 9.93 -9.73
N LYS A 136 9.52 9.19 -8.95
CA LYS A 136 8.76 9.75 -7.82
C LYS A 136 9.52 9.57 -6.49
N THR A 137 10.61 10.32 -6.34
CA THR A 137 11.49 10.28 -5.15
C THR A 137 10.78 10.62 -3.83
N LYS A 138 9.64 11.33 -3.87
CA LYS A 138 8.84 11.70 -2.70
C LYS A 138 7.86 10.62 -2.21
N LEU A 139 7.79 9.45 -2.86
CA LEU A 139 6.93 8.36 -2.39
C LEU A 139 7.46 7.75 -1.09
N SER A 140 6.56 7.52 -0.13
CA SER A 140 6.92 6.79 1.10
C SER A 140 7.24 5.33 0.79
N ASP A 141 8.15 4.73 1.57
CA ASP A 141 8.54 3.32 1.36
C ASP A 141 7.37 2.34 1.49
N ASP A 142 6.39 2.64 2.34
CA ASP A 142 5.13 1.90 2.43
C ASP A 142 4.35 1.93 1.10
N THR A 143 4.35 3.07 0.41
CA THR A 143 3.71 3.19 -0.90
C THR A 143 4.47 2.41 -1.97
N LYS A 144 5.81 2.50 -1.97
CA LYS A 144 6.67 1.73 -2.89
C LYS A 144 6.43 0.23 -2.72
N GLN A 145 6.45 -0.26 -1.49
CA GLN A 145 6.23 -1.67 -1.17
C GLN A 145 4.83 -2.15 -1.60
N LYS A 146 3.80 -1.31 -1.43
CA LYS A 146 2.43 -1.63 -1.85
C LYS A 146 2.27 -1.68 -3.37
N LEU A 147 2.95 -0.82 -4.12
CA LEU A 147 2.97 -0.87 -5.58
C LEU A 147 3.63 -2.18 -6.05
N GLN A 148 4.81 -2.50 -5.53
CA GLN A 148 5.52 -3.75 -5.82
C GLN A 148 4.66 -4.98 -5.50
N SER A 149 4.10 -5.03 -4.29
CA SER A 149 3.27 -6.15 -3.85
C SER A 149 1.99 -6.32 -4.67
N ALA A 150 1.43 -5.22 -5.19
CA ALA A 150 0.25 -5.27 -6.05
C ALA A 150 0.60 -5.84 -7.43
N LEU A 151 1.73 -5.42 -8.01
CA LEU A 151 2.22 -5.92 -9.29
C LEU A 151 2.62 -7.40 -9.18
N ASP A 152 3.44 -7.76 -8.19
CA ASP A 152 3.91 -9.14 -8.01
C ASP A 152 2.75 -10.12 -7.83
N ARG A 153 1.70 -9.70 -7.11
CA ARG A 153 0.50 -10.52 -6.95
C ARG A 153 -0.25 -10.73 -8.26
N PHE A 154 -0.40 -9.67 -9.06
CA PHE A 154 -1.04 -9.76 -10.37
C PHE A 154 -0.25 -10.67 -11.31
N LEU A 155 1.07 -10.48 -11.42
CA LEU A 155 1.94 -11.30 -12.25
C LEU A 155 1.96 -12.76 -11.79
N THR A 156 1.96 -13.00 -10.47
CA THR A 156 1.83 -14.35 -9.90
C THR A 156 0.49 -15.00 -10.25
N PHE A 157 -0.61 -14.24 -10.28
CA PHE A 157 -1.91 -14.75 -10.69
C PHE A 157 -1.94 -15.10 -12.18
N VAL A 158 -1.43 -14.23 -13.05
CA VAL A 158 -1.32 -14.48 -14.49
C VAL A 158 -0.39 -15.67 -14.76
N GLY A 159 0.58 -15.88 -13.89
CA GLY A 159 1.54 -16.96 -13.99
C GLY A 159 2.79 -16.59 -14.79
N VAL A 160 3.17 -15.32 -14.76
CA VAL A 160 4.37 -14.81 -15.46
C VAL A 160 5.24 -14.05 -14.47
N ASN A 161 6.54 -13.95 -14.73
CA ASN A 161 7.39 -13.11 -13.88
C ASN A 161 7.22 -11.63 -14.20
N ASP A 162 6.91 -11.29 -15.45
CA ASP A 162 6.61 -9.94 -15.93
C ASP A 162 5.93 -10.07 -17.31
N MET A 163 5.34 -9.00 -17.81
CA MET A 163 4.67 -8.98 -19.11
C MET A 163 4.67 -7.57 -19.72
N ALA A 164 4.58 -7.50 -21.05
CA ALA A 164 4.27 -6.25 -21.74
C ALA A 164 2.92 -5.70 -21.24
N LEU A 165 2.85 -4.39 -21.03
CA LEU A 165 1.60 -3.75 -20.59
C LEU A 165 0.50 -3.92 -21.65
N THR A 166 0.83 -3.91 -22.93
CA THR A 166 -0.13 -4.10 -24.03
C THR A 166 -0.87 -5.44 -23.97
N GLU A 167 -0.27 -6.45 -23.35
CA GLU A 167 -0.84 -7.81 -23.19
C GLU A 167 -1.79 -7.92 -21.99
N VAL A 168 -1.93 -6.88 -21.18
CA VAL A 168 -2.88 -6.88 -20.05
C VAL A 168 -4.29 -6.61 -20.59
N HIS A 169 -5.04 -7.68 -20.79
CA HIS A 169 -6.42 -7.56 -21.26
C HIS A 169 -7.44 -7.45 -20.12
N LYS A 170 -8.55 -6.73 -20.39
CA LYS A 170 -9.64 -6.55 -19.42
C LYS A 170 -10.20 -7.89 -18.91
N LYS A 171 -10.28 -8.91 -19.77
CA LYS A 171 -10.71 -10.28 -19.39
C LYS A 171 -9.83 -10.89 -18.29
N THR A 172 -8.50 -10.75 -18.41
CA THR A 172 -7.55 -11.23 -17.40
C THR A 172 -7.71 -10.49 -16.08
N VAL A 173 -8.00 -9.18 -16.13
CA VAL A 173 -8.24 -8.38 -14.93
C VAL A 173 -9.54 -8.76 -14.23
N VAL A 174 -10.61 -9.07 -14.98
CA VAL A 174 -11.87 -9.57 -14.40
C VAL A 174 -11.63 -10.88 -13.65
N ALA A 175 -10.94 -11.85 -14.27
CA ALA A 175 -10.58 -13.11 -13.61
C ALA A 175 -9.70 -12.88 -12.37
N TYR A 176 -8.81 -11.89 -12.41
CA TYR A 176 -8.01 -11.51 -11.24
C TYR A 176 -8.86 -10.92 -10.11
N ILE A 177 -9.86 -10.10 -10.43
CA ILE A 177 -10.79 -9.53 -9.46
C ILE A 177 -11.60 -10.64 -8.78
N GLU A 178 -12.12 -11.59 -9.54
CA GLU A 178 -12.81 -12.78 -9.01
C GLU A 178 -11.91 -13.56 -8.05
N HIS A 179 -10.65 -13.81 -8.44
CA HIS A 179 -9.67 -14.44 -7.57
C HIS A 179 -9.41 -13.66 -6.26
N LEU A 180 -9.36 -12.33 -6.32
CA LEU A 180 -9.20 -11.50 -5.12
C LEU A 180 -10.46 -11.48 -4.24
N GLY A 181 -11.64 -11.67 -4.84
CA GLY A 181 -12.94 -11.68 -4.17
C GLY A 181 -13.07 -12.72 -3.07
N ASP A 182 -12.38 -13.87 -3.24
CA ASP A 182 -12.35 -14.95 -2.26
C ASP A 182 -11.55 -14.58 -1.00
N GLU A 183 -10.53 -13.73 -1.14
CA GLU A 183 -9.56 -13.43 -0.08
C GLU A 183 -9.75 -12.05 0.56
N TYR A 184 -10.34 -11.08 -0.16
CA TYR A 184 -10.29 -9.68 0.20
C TYR A 184 -11.64 -8.96 0.17
N ALA A 185 -11.79 -8.01 1.10
CA ALA A 185 -12.90 -7.07 1.08
C ALA A 185 -12.78 -6.07 -0.09
N HIS A 186 -13.92 -5.56 -0.55
CA HIS A 186 -14.05 -4.53 -1.60
C HIS A 186 -12.94 -3.46 -1.58
N GLY A 187 -12.72 -2.81 -0.43
CA GLY A 187 -11.75 -1.72 -0.34
C GLY A 187 -10.30 -2.14 -0.63
N THR A 188 -9.95 -3.39 -0.30
CA THR A 188 -8.63 -3.95 -0.59
C THR A 188 -8.48 -4.24 -2.08
N ILE A 189 -9.49 -4.82 -2.72
CA ILE A 189 -9.52 -5.08 -4.17
C ILE A 189 -9.36 -3.76 -4.94
N ALA A 190 -10.19 -2.76 -4.62
CA ALA A 190 -10.11 -1.43 -5.22
C ALA A 190 -8.72 -0.80 -5.07
N ALA A 191 -8.08 -0.97 -3.91
CA ALA A 191 -6.73 -0.45 -3.68
C ALA A 191 -5.67 -1.21 -4.49
N HIS A 192 -5.82 -2.52 -4.72
CA HIS A 192 -4.95 -3.28 -5.62
C HIS A 192 -5.06 -2.78 -7.06
N LEU A 193 -6.28 -2.66 -7.59
CA LEU A 193 -6.53 -2.17 -8.95
C LEU A 193 -6.02 -0.73 -9.14
N SER A 194 -6.24 0.14 -8.16
CA SER A 194 -5.75 1.53 -8.20
C SER A 194 -4.22 1.62 -8.32
N ARG A 195 -3.48 0.72 -7.65
CA ARG A 195 -2.02 0.65 -7.74
C ARG A 195 -1.56 0.17 -9.11
N LEU A 196 -2.19 -0.87 -9.65
CA LEU A 196 -1.89 -1.39 -10.99
C LEU A 196 -2.20 -0.33 -12.07
N LYS A 197 -3.34 0.35 -11.96
CA LYS A 197 -3.70 1.52 -12.78
C LYS A 197 -2.62 2.61 -12.70
N SER A 198 -2.06 2.88 -11.53
CA SER A 198 -1.03 3.92 -11.40
C SER A 198 0.27 3.58 -12.14
N ILE A 199 0.60 2.29 -12.25
CA ILE A 199 1.75 1.81 -13.06
C ILE A 199 1.44 2.00 -14.55
N TRP A 200 0.23 1.63 -14.99
CA TRP A 200 -0.24 1.83 -16.36
C TRP A 200 -0.21 3.31 -16.79
N VAL A 201 -0.84 4.17 -15.99
CA VAL A 201 -0.94 5.61 -16.26
C VAL A 201 0.45 6.24 -16.32
N HIS A 202 1.39 5.78 -15.49
CA HIS A 202 2.78 6.24 -15.55
C HIS A 202 3.45 5.89 -16.89
N ALA A 203 3.29 4.66 -17.38
CA ALA A 203 3.83 4.26 -18.69
C ALA A 203 3.21 5.10 -19.83
N PHE A 204 1.89 5.35 -19.79
CA PHE A 204 1.23 6.24 -20.75
C PHE A 204 1.78 7.67 -20.70
N GLN A 205 1.98 8.22 -19.50
CA GLN A 205 2.53 9.57 -19.32
C GLN A 205 3.96 9.73 -19.86
N LEU A 206 4.71 8.62 -19.93
CA LEU A 206 6.04 8.59 -20.55
C LEU A 206 6.00 8.38 -22.07
N GLY A 207 4.83 8.09 -22.65
CA GLY A 207 4.69 7.74 -24.06
C GLY A 207 5.14 6.32 -24.41
N GLU A 208 5.37 5.47 -23.40
CA GLU A 208 5.81 4.08 -23.58
C GLU A 208 4.67 3.15 -24.03
N ILE A 209 3.43 3.59 -23.82
CA ILE A 209 2.21 2.94 -24.34
C ILE A 209 1.27 4.00 -24.92
N ALA A 210 0.54 3.64 -25.97
CA ALA A 210 -0.40 4.57 -26.63
C ALA A 210 -1.75 4.68 -25.89
N LEU A 211 -2.21 3.59 -25.26
CA LEU A 211 -3.54 3.53 -24.67
C LEU A 211 -3.55 4.12 -23.25
N LYS A 212 -4.24 5.25 -23.08
CA LYS A 212 -4.47 5.87 -21.77
C LYS A 212 -5.39 5.04 -20.87
N GLN A 213 -6.42 4.44 -21.47
CA GLN A 213 -7.42 3.67 -20.73
C GLN A 213 -6.77 2.42 -20.15
N SER A 214 -6.89 2.26 -18.83
CA SER A 214 -6.23 1.19 -18.10
C SER A 214 -7.15 -0.03 -18.01
N PRO A 215 -6.67 -1.26 -18.27
CA PRO A 215 -7.47 -2.47 -18.09
C PRO A 215 -7.83 -2.71 -16.61
N PHE A 216 -7.19 -2.00 -15.66
CA PHE A 216 -7.48 -2.03 -14.23
C PHE A 216 -8.56 -1.04 -13.75
N GLU A 217 -9.25 -0.36 -14.66
CA GLU A 217 -10.31 0.61 -14.33
C GLU A 217 -11.69 0.18 -14.86
N ASP A 218 -12.74 0.85 -14.39
CA ASP A 218 -14.14 0.61 -14.79
C ASP A 218 -14.59 -0.84 -14.61
N HIS A 219 -14.38 -1.35 -13.39
CA HIS A 219 -14.85 -2.67 -12.94
C HIS A 219 -15.95 -2.53 -11.89
N ASP A 220 -17.01 -3.32 -12.02
CA ASP A 220 -18.02 -3.43 -10.97
C ASP A 220 -17.50 -4.29 -9.83
N LEU A 221 -17.27 -3.67 -8.68
CA LEU A 221 -16.85 -4.34 -7.45
C LEU A 221 -18.01 -4.52 -6.46
N SER A 222 -19.24 -4.16 -6.83
CA SER A 222 -20.43 -4.29 -5.98
C SER A 222 -20.63 -5.70 -5.42
N PRO A 223 -20.31 -6.82 -6.12
CA PRO A 223 -20.46 -8.16 -5.55
C PRO A 223 -19.59 -8.42 -4.32
N TYR A 224 -18.48 -7.69 -4.18
CA TYR A 224 -17.53 -7.86 -3.06
C TYR A 224 -17.79 -6.89 -1.90
N LYS A 225 -18.83 -6.06 -2.01
CA LYS A 225 -19.24 -5.13 -0.97
C LYS A 225 -20.05 -5.87 0.11
N LYS A 226 -19.35 -6.48 1.06
CA LYS A 226 -19.98 -7.13 2.22
C LYS A 226 -20.49 -6.07 3.21
N GLY A 227 -21.79 -5.77 3.14
CA GLY A 227 -22.48 -4.85 4.06
C GLY A 227 -21.89 -3.44 4.09
N GLU A 228 -22.35 -2.61 5.04
CA GLU A 228 -21.64 -1.38 5.36
C GLU A 228 -20.30 -1.70 6.03
N SER A 229 -19.23 -1.00 5.64
CA SER A 229 -17.95 -1.11 6.36
C SER A 229 -18.20 -0.75 7.82
N GLN A 230 -17.92 -1.70 8.73
CA GLN A 230 -18.13 -1.49 10.15
C GLN A 230 -17.34 -0.27 10.62
N ARG A 231 -18.05 0.80 10.96
CA ARG A 231 -17.44 2.05 11.42
C ARG A 231 -16.71 1.77 12.72
N LYS A 232 -15.58 2.46 12.92
CA LYS A 232 -14.86 2.36 14.18
C LYS A 232 -15.77 2.83 15.32
N GLN A 233 -15.92 2.00 16.33
CA GLN A 233 -16.78 2.26 17.48
C GLN A 233 -15.98 2.81 18.65
N LEU A 234 -16.69 3.48 19.56
CA LEU A 234 -16.15 3.89 20.85
C LEU A 234 -15.89 2.65 21.72
N PHE A 235 -14.84 2.71 22.53
CA PHE A 235 -14.74 1.81 23.68
C PHE A 235 -15.90 2.10 24.65
N SER A 236 -16.44 1.06 25.29
CA SER A 236 -17.33 1.29 26.45
C SER A 236 -16.55 1.96 27.58
N LYS A 237 -17.26 2.50 28.58
CA LYS A 237 -16.63 3.12 29.75
C LYS A 237 -15.62 2.18 30.42
N ASP A 238 -16.01 0.94 30.71
CA ASP A 238 -15.12 -0.06 31.31
C ASP A 238 -13.92 -0.40 30.42
N GLN A 239 -14.13 -0.54 29.11
CA GLN A 239 -13.05 -0.81 28.17
C GLN A 239 -12.07 0.35 28.10
N LEU A 240 -12.56 1.59 28.07
CA LEU A 240 -11.71 2.79 28.04
C LEU A 240 -10.93 2.93 29.36
N ASN A 241 -11.56 2.67 30.50
CA ASN A 241 -10.87 2.63 31.79
C ASN A 241 -9.73 1.61 31.81
N LYS A 242 -9.94 0.41 31.27
CA LYS A 242 -8.85 -0.57 31.08
C LYS A 242 -7.76 -0.07 30.14
N VAL A 243 -8.13 0.58 29.02
CA VAL A 243 -7.16 1.19 28.09
C VAL A 243 -6.30 2.25 28.79
N LEU A 244 -6.84 3.01 29.71
CA LEU A 244 -6.12 4.11 30.34
C LEU A 244 -5.28 3.65 31.53
N ASN A 245 -5.73 2.63 32.26
CA ASN A 245 -5.09 2.20 33.50
C ASN A 245 -4.16 1.01 33.32
N GLU A 246 -4.53 0.03 32.49
CA GLU A 246 -3.83 -1.26 32.35
C GLU A 246 -2.98 -1.38 31.08
N CYS A 247 -2.97 -0.35 30.22
CA CYS A 247 -2.16 -0.38 29.00
C CYS A 247 -0.66 -0.37 29.33
N PRO A 248 0.20 -1.11 28.58
CA PRO A 248 1.63 -1.15 28.87
C PRO A 248 2.26 0.24 28.93
N ASP A 249 3.17 0.46 29.87
CA ASP A 249 3.78 1.79 30.13
C ASP A 249 4.39 2.42 28.87
N SER A 250 4.98 1.59 28.00
CA SER A 250 5.55 2.01 26.71
C SER A 250 4.56 2.71 25.75
N VAL A 251 3.25 2.52 25.92
CA VAL A 251 2.20 3.11 25.07
C VAL A 251 1.11 3.83 25.86
N LYS A 252 1.16 3.82 27.20
CA LYS A 252 0.19 4.49 28.08
C LYS A 252 0.17 6.02 27.90
N PRO A 253 1.31 6.74 27.78
CA PRO A 253 1.30 8.15 27.42
C PRO A 253 0.65 8.41 26.05
N LEU A 254 0.91 7.51 25.10
CA LEU A 254 0.38 7.60 23.73
C LEU A 254 -1.14 7.41 23.66
N THR A 255 -1.73 6.55 24.50
CA THR A 255 -3.20 6.38 24.57
C THR A 255 -3.88 7.60 25.16
N LYS A 256 -3.36 8.16 26.27
CA LYS A 256 -3.83 9.43 26.84
C LYS A 256 -3.78 10.56 25.80
N LEU A 257 -2.63 10.74 25.14
CA LEU A 257 -2.49 11.76 24.11
C LEU A 257 -3.49 11.58 22.96
N ALA A 258 -3.72 10.36 22.49
CA ALA A 258 -4.69 10.11 21.43
C ALA A 258 -6.13 10.42 21.84
N LEU A 259 -6.49 10.14 23.09
CA LEU A 259 -7.81 10.44 23.65
C LEU A 259 -8.07 11.95 23.74
N PHE A 260 -7.09 12.72 24.20
CA PHE A 260 -7.27 14.15 24.49
C PHE A 260 -6.86 15.10 23.36
N THR A 261 -6.27 14.60 22.27
CA THR A 261 -5.86 15.45 21.13
C THR A 261 -6.51 15.06 19.80
N GLY A 262 -7.08 13.85 19.70
CA GLY A 262 -7.61 13.30 18.44
C GLY A 262 -6.56 13.11 17.33
N ALA A 263 -5.26 13.30 17.62
CA ALA A 263 -4.19 13.18 16.64
C ALA A 263 -3.97 11.72 16.22
N ARG A 264 -3.42 11.52 15.01
CA ARG A 264 -3.13 10.16 14.53
C ARG A 264 -1.92 9.60 15.28
N ILE A 265 -1.88 8.27 15.47
CA ILE A 265 -0.74 7.59 16.12
C ILE A 265 0.61 8.01 15.54
N SER A 266 0.73 8.10 14.21
CA SER A 266 1.96 8.50 13.54
C SER A 266 2.33 9.96 13.76
N GLU A 267 1.35 10.82 14.01
CA GLU A 267 1.55 12.23 14.33
C GLU A 267 2.04 12.35 15.78
N LEU A 268 1.35 11.72 16.73
CA LEU A 268 1.73 11.72 18.15
C LEU A 268 3.13 11.17 18.42
N CYS A 269 3.48 10.07 17.76
CA CYS A 269 4.80 9.45 17.93
C CYS A 269 5.97 10.33 17.45
N ARG A 270 5.71 11.32 16.58
CA ARG A 270 6.72 12.19 15.96
C ARG A 270 6.54 13.67 16.29
N ALA A 271 5.51 14.02 17.06
CA ALA A 271 5.19 15.41 17.34
C ALA A 271 6.30 16.01 18.19
N GLU A 272 6.71 17.22 17.83
CA GLU A 272 7.54 18.07 18.66
C GLU A 272 6.65 18.90 19.59
N VAL A 273 7.24 19.55 20.59
CA VAL A 273 6.50 20.41 21.52
C VAL A 273 7.09 21.81 21.45
N GLU A 274 6.22 22.79 21.23
CA GLU A 274 6.56 24.20 21.24
C GLU A 274 5.60 24.96 22.17
N VAL A 275 6.06 26.11 22.68
CA VAL A 275 5.22 27.02 23.45
C VAL A 275 4.85 28.19 22.55
N ILE A 276 3.57 28.33 22.24
CA ILE A 276 3.05 29.36 21.34
C ILE A 276 2.11 30.24 22.15
N GLU A 277 2.43 31.53 22.28
CA GLU A 277 1.66 32.47 23.10
C GLU A 277 1.44 31.99 24.55
N GLY A 278 2.46 31.32 25.12
CA GLY A 278 2.39 30.75 26.47
C GLY A 278 1.67 29.40 26.57
N ILE A 279 1.16 28.86 25.46
CA ILE A 279 0.42 27.59 25.42
C ILE A 279 1.32 26.48 24.86
N ARG A 280 1.49 25.39 25.63
CA ARG A 280 2.19 24.19 25.15
C ARG A 280 1.37 23.51 24.07
N CYS A 281 1.97 23.30 22.90
CA CYS A 281 1.34 22.70 21.73
C CYS A 281 2.17 21.52 21.20
N LEU A 282 1.51 20.46 20.75
CA LEU A 282 2.11 19.51 19.83
C LEU A 282 2.20 20.14 18.45
N VAL A 283 3.37 20.04 17.83
CA VAL A 283 3.61 20.54 16.48
C VAL A 283 3.67 19.34 15.53
N VAL A 284 2.68 19.28 14.64
CA VAL A 284 2.67 18.32 13.54
C VAL A 284 3.20 19.05 12.32
N HIS A 285 4.45 18.82 11.91
CA HIS A 285 5.01 19.53 10.74
C HIS A 285 4.61 18.90 9.40
N LYS A 286 4.42 17.57 9.37
CA LYS A 286 4.14 16.81 8.14
C LYS A 286 3.18 15.67 8.41
N GLY A 287 2.31 15.39 7.45
CA GLY A 287 1.46 14.20 7.45
C GLY A 287 0.94 13.87 6.05
N LYS A 288 0.01 12.93 5.96
CA LYS A 288 -0.48 12.40 4.67
C LYS A 288 -1.27 13.43 3.84
N THR A 289 -1.83 14.45 4.47
CA THR A 289 -2.72 15.44 3.83
C THR A 289 -2.15 16.85 3.97
N LYS A 290 -2.59 17.78 3.11
CA LYS A 290 -2.20 19.19 3.18
C LYS A 290 -2.62 19.88 4.49
N SER A 291 -3.62 19.33 5.20
CA SER A 291 -4.10 19.81 6.50
C SER A 291 -3.33 19.21 7.68
N ALA A 292 -2.29 18.42 7.44
CA ALA A 292 -1.51 17.83 8.51
C ALA A 292 -0.66 18.85 9.30
N PRO A 293 -0.01 19.85 8.65
CA PRO A 293 0.71 20.90 9.37
C PRO A 293 -0.22 21.70 10.28
N ARG A 294 -0.09 21.54 11.60
CA ARG A 294 -0.94 22.23 12.58
C ARG A 294 -0.34 22.21 13.98
N TYR A 295 -0.84 23.14 14.80
CA TYR A 295 -0.63 23.16 16.24
C TYR A 295 -1.81 22.51 16.94
N ILE A 296 -1.51 21.66 17.92
CA ILE A 296 -2.51 21.04 18.78
C ILE A 296 -2.20 21.45 20.22
N PRO A 297 -2.94 22.42 20.78
CA PRO A 297 -2.78 22.79 22.19
C PRO A 297 -2.98 21.58 23.09
N LEU A 298 -2.20 21.50 24.17
CA LEU A 298 -2.32 20.45 25.17
C LEU A 298 -3.35 20.84 26.24
N ALA A 299 -4.27 19.91 26.54
CA ALA A 299 -5.14 20.03 27.70
C ALA A 299 -4.35 19.89 29.00
N ASP A 300 -4.88 20.42 30.10
CA ASP A 300 -4.19 20.38 31.40
C ASP A 300 -4.03 18.95 31.94
N GLN A 301 -4.95 18.05 31.56
CA GLN A 301 -4.92 16.61 31.83
C GLN A 301 -3.69 15.89 31.23
N LEU A 302 -2.94 16.55 30.34
CA LEU A 302 -1.75 16.00 29.69
C LEU A 302 -0.45 16.59 30.26
N ASN A 303 -0.52 17.44 31.28
CA ASN A 303 0.66 18.11 31.85
C ASN A 303 1.64 17.13 32.49
N ASP A 304 1.16 15.98 32.97
CA ASP A 304 1.95 14.89 33.56
C ASP A 304 2.74 14.07 32.52
N ILE A 305 2.47 14.25 31.22
CA ILE A 305 3.09 13.46 30.17
C ILE A 305 4.41 14.08 29.72
N GLU A 306 5.48 13.29 29.82
CA GLU A 306 6.77 13.62 29.23
C GLU A 306 6.69 13.55 27.70
N LEU A 307 7.12 14.63 27.05
CA LEU A 307 7.07 14.82 25.61
C LEU A 307 8.42 15.38 25.11
N PRO A 308 8.82 15.10 23.85
CA PRO A 308 8.11 14.30 22.84
C PRO A 308 8.23 12.79 23.06
N LEU A 309 7.23 12.01 22.63
CA LEU A 309 7.21 10.55 22.86
C LEU A 309 8.32 9.78 22.12
N ARG A 310 8.69 10.22 20.90
CA ARG A 310 9.73 9.60 20.04
C ARG A 310 9.59 8.08 19.88
N LEU A 311 8.37 7.60 19.64
CA LEU A 311 8.09 6.16 19.48
C LEU A 311 8.08 5.75 18.00
N ASP A 312 8.41 4.48 17.72
CA ASP A 312 8.05 3.89 16.42
C ASP A 312 6.54 3.58 16.39
N HIS A 313 5.79 4.38 15.64
CA HIS A 313 4.33 4.25 15.49
C HIS A 313 3.85 2.85 15.07
N LYS A 314 4.64 2.08 14.29
CA LYS A 314 4.25 0.71 13.90
C LYS A 314 4.36 -0.25 15.09
N SER A 315 5.45 -0.15 15.85
CA SER A 315 5.68 -0.96 17.05
C SER A 315 4.69 -0.61 18.16
N ALA A 316 4.49 0.69 18.43
CA ALA A 316 3.49 1.16 19.38
C ALA A 316 2.06 0.69 19.01
N GLY A 317 1.68 0.79 17.74
CA GLY A 317 0.38 0.30 17.26
C GLY A 317 0.21 -1.22 17.43
N ARG A 318 1.27 -2.01 17.22
CA ARG A 318 1.27 -3.46 17.47
C ARG A 318 1.16 -3.79 18.96
N THR A 319 1.90 -3.09 19.82
CA THR A 319 1.83 -3.26 21.28
C THR A 319 0.41 -2.99 21.78
N PHE A 320 -0.18 -1.85 21.40
CA PHE A 320 -1.57 -1.54 21.74
C PHE A 320 -2.54 -2.59 21.21
N SER A 321 -2.39 -3.04 19.95
CA SER A 321 -3.29 -4.04 19.37
C SER A 321 -3.23 -5.38 20.10
N LYS A 322 -2.04 -5.83 20.52
CA LYS A 322 -1.87 -7.07 21.29
C LYS A 322 -2.55 -6.96 22.65
N PHE A 323 -2.28 -5.88 23.39
CA PHE A 323 -2.92 -5.60 24.67
C PHE A 323 -4.45 -5.55 24.55
N LYS A 324 -4.97 -4.84 23.53
CA LYS A 324 -6.41 -4.75 23.29
C LYS A 324 -7.05 -6.13 23.12
N VAL A 325 -6.48 -6.96 22.25
CA VAL A 325 -7.03 -8.30 21.99
C VAL A 325 -6.95 -9.19 23.22
N ASP A 326 -5.87 -9.11 24.00
CA ASP A 326 -5.64 -9.95 25.18
C ASP A 326 -6.49 -9.54 26.39
N LYS A 327 -6.65 -8.24 26.66
CA LYS A 327 -7.22 -7.73 27.92
C LYS A 327 -8.57 -7.01 27.79
N ILE A 328 -8.94 -6.57 26.59
CA ILE A 328 -10.08 -5.68 26.39
C ILE A 328 -11.15 -6.29 25.48
N THR A 329 -10.82 -6.51 24.20
CA THR A 329 -11.73 -7.02 23.19
C THR A 329 -11.01 -7.39 21.88
N ASP A 330 -11.45 -8.49 21.27
CA ASP A 330 -11.06 -8.91 19.92
C ASP A 330 -11.84 -8.16 18.81
N ASP A 331 -12.89 -7.41 19.16
CA ASP A 331 -13.71 -6.63 18.22
C ASP A 331 -12.85 -5.68 17.37
N SER A 332 -12.86 -5.92 16.06
CA SER A 332 -12.09 -5.17 15.07
C SER A 332 -12.58 -3.73 14.86
N THR A 333 -13.80 -3.39 15.27
CA THR A 333 -14.33 -2.02 15.23
C THR A 333 -13.70 -1.13 16.31
N ARG A 334 -13.10 -1.74 17.34
CA ARG A 334 -12.38 -1.07 18.41
C ARG A 334 -10.88 -1.19 18.19
N SER A 335 -10.19 -0.06 18.13
CA SER A 335 -8.76 0.01 17.85
C SER A 335 -8.14 1.28 18.43
N PHE A 336 -6.84 1.50 18.26
CA PHE A 336 -6.20 2.75 18.68
C PHE A 336 -6.92 3.98 18.09
N HIS A 337 -7.44 3.87 16.86
CA HIS A 337 -8.20 4.94 16.22
C HIS A 337 -9.52 5.28 16.91
N SER A 338 -10.06 4.38 17.74
CA SER A 338 -11.26 4.62 18.54
C SER A 338 -11.04 5.70 19.60
N LEU A 339 -9.79 5.94 20.06
CA LEU A 339 -9.46 7.04 20.98
C LEU A 339 -9.68 8.41 20.33
N ARG A 340 -9.36 8.53 19.03
CA ARG A 340 -9.69 9.71 18.24
C ARG A 340 -11.20 9.86 18.04
N ASN A 341 -11.94 8.75 17.90
CA ASN A 341 -13.39 8.84 17.82
C ASN A 341 -13.99 9.36 19.13
N HIS A 342 -13.44 8.95 20.29
CA HIS A 342 -13.80 9.54 21.59
C HIS A 342 -13.58 11.04 21.61
N PHE A 343 -12.40 11.53 21.18
CA PHE A 343 -12.13 12.98 21.07
C PHE A 343 -13.17 13.71 20.21
N ILE A 344 -13.46 13.18 19.01
CA ILE A 344 -14.40 13.81 18.07
C ILE A 344 -15.83 13.78 18.64
N THR A 345 -16.26 12.66 19.22
CA THR A 345 -17.58 12.54 19.83
C THR A 345 -17.72 13.48 21.03
N ALA A 346 -16.71 13.57 21.89
CA ALA A 346 -16.69 14.52 22.99
C ALA A 346 -16.78 15.96 22.49
N GLY A 347 -16.02 16.32 21.45
CA GLY A 347 -16.10 17.67 20.87
C GLY A 347 -17.44 18.00 20.23
N GLN A 348 -18.13 17.00 19.67
CA GLN A 348 -19.48 17.16 19.14
C GLN A 348 -20.54 17.30 20.25
N ARG A 349 -20.28 16.77 21.45
CA ARG A 349 -21.19 16.81 22.60
C ARG A 349 -20.90 17.95 23.58
N ALA A 350 -19.70 18.51 23.55
CA ALA A 350 -19.31 19.62 24.39
C ALA A 350 -20.00 20.91 23.96
N ASP A 351 -20.44 21.71 24.94
CA ASP A 351 -21.18 22.93 24.68
C ASP A 351 -20.33 24.03 24.02
N ASN A 352 -20.93 24.68 23.02
CA ASN A 352 -20.38 25.84 22.32
C ASN A 352 -19.01 25.57 21.67
N LEU A 353 -18.87 24.41 21.01
CA LEU A 353 -17.75 24.12 20.11
C LEU A 353 -18.21 24.09 18.67
N THR A 354 -17.35 24.56 17.76
CA THR A 354 -17.62 24.48 16.33
C THR A 354 -17.01 23.21 15.74
N GLU A 355 -17.68 22.60 14.76
CA GLU A 355 -17.10 21.48 14.00
C GLU A 355 -15.75 21.87 13.40
N PHE A 356 -15.61 23.12 12.95
CA PHE A 356 -14.39 23.65 12.35
C PHE A 356 -13.18 23.53 13.28
N ASP A 357 -13.31 23.94 14.55
CA ASP A 357 -12.21 23.91 15.52
C ASP A 357 -11.84 22.47 15.90
N VAL A 358 -12.84 21.61 16.18
CA VAL A 358 -12.62 20.20 16.51
C VAL A 358 -11.99 19.45 15.33
N ALA A 359 -12.46 19.71 14.11
CA ALA A 359 -11.93 19.14 12.88
C ALA A 359 -10.48 19.59 12.62
N TYR A 360 -10.16 20.86 12.89
CA TYR A 360 -8.79 21.36 12.77
C TYR A 360 -7.86 20.61 13.73
N VAL A 361 -8.20 20.54 15.02
CA VAL A 361 -7.39 19.83 16.03
C VAL A 361 -7.17 18.36 15.64
N ALA A 362 -8.24 17.68 15.23
CA ALA A 362 -8.14 16.30 14.75
C ALA A 362 -7.36 16.16 13.42
N GLY A 363 -7.08 17.25 12.69
CA GLY A 363 -6.39 17.20 11.40
C GLY A 363 -7.26 16.61 10.29
N HIS A 364 -8.55 16.99 10.29
CA HIS A 364 -9.45 16.88 9.14
C HIS A 364 -9.30 18.10 8.23
N LYS A 365 -9.74 17.97 6.98
CA LYS A 365 -9.75 19.10 6.05
C LYS A 365 -10.80 20.11 6.54
N THR A 366 -10.36 21.30 6.91
CA THR A 366 -11.23 22.42 7.28
C THR A 366 -11.30 23.42 6.13
N GLY A 367 -12.45 24.07 5.95
CA GLY A 367 -12.66 25.08 4.91
C GLY A 367 -12.63 24.52 3.48
N THR A 368 -13.71 24.73 2.72
CA THR A 368 -13.74 24.42 1.28
C THR A 368 -13.50 25.65 0.39
N THR A 369 -13.68 26.85 0.96
CA THR A 369 -13.48 28.13 0.27
C THR A 369 -12.02 28.56 0.28
N MET A 370 -11.64 29.42 -0.66
CA MET A 370 -10.29 29.99 -0.70
C MET A 370 -9.93 30.72 0.60
N SER A 371 -10.86 31.49 1.17
CA SER A 371 -10.63 32.29 2.39
C SER A 371 -10.30 31.41 3.60
N PHE A 372 -11.15 30.43 3.93
CA PHE A 372 -10.94 29.57 5.08
C PHE A 372 -9.92 28.45 4.85
N GLY A 373 -9.73 28.03 3.59
CA GLY A 373 -8.77 26.97 3.24
C GLY A 373 -7.33 27.45 3.07
N HIS A 374 -7.10 28.72 2.69
CA HIS A 374 -5.76 29.26 2.41
C HIS A 374 -5.32 30.43 3.30
N TYR A 375 -6.24 31.26 3.79
CA TYR A 375 -5.88 32.51 4.49
C TYR A 375 -6.18 32.52 5.98
N ALA A 376 -7.18 31.77 6.43
CA ALA A 376 -7.51 31.70 7.86
C ALA A 376 -6.37 31.06 8.66
N ARG A 377 -5.78 31.86 9.57
CA ARG A 377 -4.84 31.35 10.58
C ARG A 377 -5.65 30.99 11.82
N HIS A 378 -5.31 29.88 12.44
CA HIS A 378 -6.02 29.43 13.63
C HIS A 378 -5.46 30.13 14.86
N ASP A 379 -6.35 30.66 15.69
CA ASP A 379 -6.04 31.25 16.98
C ASP A 379 -5.77 30.13 18.01
N VAL A 380 -4.53 30.06 18.49
CA VAL A 380 -4.07 29.01 19.42
C VAL A 380 -4.83 29.07 20.75
N LYS A 381 -5.23 30.25 21.22
CA LYS A 381 -6.00 30.40 22.47
C LYS A 381 -7.41 29.84 22.31
N ARG A 382 -8.06 30.12 21.17
CA ARG A 382 -9.36 29.52 20.81
C ARG A 382 -9.27 28.00 20.70
N LEU A 383 -8.21 27.47 20.10
CA LEU A 383 -7.98 26.03 20.02
C LEU A 383 -7.70 25.40 21.39
N LYS A 384 -6.99 26.09 22.29
CA LYS A 384 -6.77 25.63 23.68
C LYS A 384 -8.10 25.52 24.42
N ALA A 385 -8.93 26.56 24.36
CA ALA A 385 -10.27 26.52 24.94
C ALA A 385 -11.13 25.40 24.35
N THR A 386 -10.96 25.09 23.05
CA THR A 386 -11.62 23.95 22.40
C THR A 386 -11.15 22.64 23.00
N VAL A 387 -9.84 22.39 23.04
CA VAL A 387 -9.25 21.16 23.57
C VAL A 387 -9.60 20.94 25.04
N ASP A 388 -9.59 22.01 25.85
CA ASP A 388 -9.93 21.92 27.28
C ASP A 388 -11.39 21.52 27.50
N LYS A 389 -12.32 22.11 26.74
CA LYS A 389 -13.74 21.73 26.79
C LYS A 389 -13.95 20.27 26.36
N VAL A 390 -13.24 19.83 25.31
CA VAL A 390 -13.28 18.43 24.88
C VAL A 390 -12.76 17.52 25.99
N ALA A 391 -11.65 17.89 26.64
CA ALA A 391 -11.06 17.13 27.73
C ALA A 391 -12.02 16.99 28.92
N SER A 392 -12.64 18.09 29.36
CA SER A 392 -13.66 18.06 30.42
C SER A 392 -14.87 17.19 30.04
N GLN A 393 -15.30 17.22 28.78
CA GLN A 393 -16.40 16.37 28.30
C GLN A 393 -16.00 14.89 28.28
N ILE A 394 -14.75 14.56 27.91
CA ILE A 394 -14.22 13.20 28.00
C ILE A 394 -14.25 12.71 29.44
N GLU A 395 -13.81 13.53 30.38
CA GLU A 395 -13.78 13.15 31.79
C GLU A 395 -15.19 12.92 32.34
N LYS A 396 -16.12 13.82 32.02
CA LYS A 396 -17.54 13.72 32.40
C LYS A 396 -18.21 12.45 31.90
N GLU A 397 -17.90 12.01 30.69
CA GLU A 397 -18.57 10.85 30.08
C GLU A 397 -17.91 9.50 30.40
N TRP A 398 -16.58 9.47 30.54
CA TRP A 398 -15.84 8.20 30.58
C TRP A 398 -14.81 8.04 31.72
N TYR A 399 -14.44 9.09 32.47
CA TYR A 399 -13.53 8.95 33.62
C TYR A 399 -14.27 8.88 34.97
N LEU A 400 -15.27 9.75 35.16
CA LEU A 400 -16.24 9.66 36.27
C LEU A 400 -17.22 8.54 35.95
#